data_AF-A0A5D0Q7P4-F1
#
_entry.id   AF-A0A5D0Q7P4-F1
#
_cell.length_a   1.000
_cell.length_b   1.000
_cell.length_c   1.000
_cell.angle_alpha   90.00
_cell.angle_beta   90.00
_cell.angle_gamma   90.00
#
_symmetry.space_group_name_H-M   'P 1'
#
loop_
_entity.id
_entity.type
_entity.pdbx_description
1 polymer ?
#
loop_
_entity_poly.entity_id
_entity_poly.type
_entity_poly.pdbx_seq_one_letter_code
_entity_poly.pdbx_strand_id
1 'polypeptide(L)'
;MRADPHTGPQAGPHTDPHTDPQAGPHADPYDGVLPFGERPALILVDLMAAYFEPDGGLYVGSRDCLRSAARVLAAARRAGVPVLHTRVAHTPGGLDGGLFYRKATPLRDLHGPAGRLMPEVAPQEGEVVVVKQYASAFFGTTLASTLTALRVDTLVIAGVSTSGCVRASAVDAVQHGFVPIVVRQAVGDRTPASHEASLYDIQAKYGEVWEEQAVLDRLAPLDRPSLDRPSPDRPSPDRPSLDRPEPLDRPEPLDRPES
;
A
#
# COMPACT_ATOMS: atom_id res chain seq x y z
N MET A 1 -29.86 68.86 5.58
CA MET A 1 -29.81 67.80 4.55
C MET A 1 -28.76 66.82 5.03
N ARG A 2 -29.20 65.62 5.46
CA ARG A 2 -28.45 64.67 6.28
C ARG A 2 -27.53 63.80 5.42
N ALA A 3 -26.40 63.40 5.99
CA ALA A 3 -25.45 62.45 5.40
C ALA A 3 -25.92 61.01 5.62
N ASP A 4 -25.80 60.16 4.59
CA ASP A 4 -25.92 58.71 4.68
C ASP A 4 -24.52 58.07 4.66
N PRO A 5 -24.16 57.24 5.65
CA PRO A 5 -23.04 56.32 5.57
C PRO A 5 -23.57 54.89 5.42
N HIS A 6 -23.10 54.11 4.44
CA HIS A 6 -22.91 52.65 4.52
C HIS A 6 -22.55 52.08 3.15
N THR A 7 -21.29 51.73 2.94
CA THR A 7 -20.94 50.63 2.02
C THR A 7 -19.66 49.98 2.52
N GLY A 8 -19.79 48.81 3.16
CA GLY A 8 -18.65 47.96 3.50
C GLY A 8 -18.08 47.28 2.25
N PRO A 9 -16.85 46.75 2.30
CA PRO A 9 -16.24 46.07 1.15
C PRO A 9 -16.98 44.76 0.87
N GLN A 10 -17.49 44.61 -0.35
CA GLN A 10 -18.00 43.33 -0.84
C GLN A 10 -16.83 42.36 -1.01
N ALA A 11 -16.91 41.22 -0.32
CA ALA A 11 -16.01 40.09 -0.53
C ALA A 11 -16.22 39.56 -1.96
N GLY A 12 -15.16 39.59 -2.77
CA GLY A 12 -15.16 38.96 -4.08
C GLY A 12 -15.32 37.44 -3.96
N PRO A 13 -15.83 36.77 -5.01
CA PRO A 13 -16.06 35.33 -4.97
C PRO A 13 -14.74 34.58 -4.77
N HIS A 14 -14.68 33.76 -3.72
CA HIS A 14 -13.67 32.72 -3.54
C HIS A 14 -13.75 31.78 -4.76
N THR A 15 -12.70 31.77 -5.56
CA THR A 15 -12.55 30.84 -6.68
C THR A 15 -11.79 29.62 -6.17
N ASP A 16 -12.42 28.45 -6.25
CA ASP A 16 -11.77 27.16 -5.99
C ASP A 16 -10.67 26.92 -7.04
N PRO A 17 -9.46 26.52 -6.64
CA PRO A 17 -8.32 26.37 -7.57
C PRO A 17 -8.41 25.13 -8.48
N HIS A 18 -9.53 24.40 -8.49
CA HIS A 18 -9.67 23.11 -9.18
C HIS A 18 -10.59 23.10 -10.40
N THR A 19 -11.11 24.25 -10.85
CA THR A 19 -11.91 24.30 -12.09
C THR A 19 -11.05 24.81 -13.24
N ASP A 20 -10.64 23.92 -14.15
CA ASP A 20 -10.06 24.30 -15.43
C ASP A 20 -11.14 24.98 -16.29
N PRO A 21 -10.98 26.26 -16.68
CA PRO A 21 -11.96 26.99 -17.47
C PRO A 21 -12.05 26.52 -18.94
N GLN A 22 -11.31 25.47 -19.35
CA GLN A 22 -11.32 24.88 -20.70
C GLN A 22 -12.09 23.55 -20.81
N ALA A 23 -12.97 23.21 -19.87
CA ALA A 23 -13.79 22.00 -19.98
C ALA A 23 -14.89 22.15 -21.06
N GLY A 24 -14.56 21.79 -22.31
CA GLY A 24 -15.54 21.56 -23.37
C GLY A 24 -16.47 20.36 -23.06
N PRO A 25 -17.35 19.96 -24.01
CA PRO A 25 -18.33 18.87 -23.82
C PRO A 25 -17.73 17.45 -23.63
N HIS A 26 -16.40 17.36 -23.45
CA HIS A 26 -15.62 16.14 -23.19
C HIS A 26 -14.75 16.29 -21.95
N ALA A 27 -15.24 16.98 -20.91
CA ALA A 27 -14.59 16.99 -19.60
C ALA A 27 -14.25 15.56 -19.16
N ASP A 28 -13.09 15.38 -18.52
CA ASP A 28 -12.62 14.08 -18.06
C ASP A 28 -13.68 13.47 -17.12
N PRO A 29 -14.31 12.33 -17.48
CA PRO A 29 -15.39 11.74 -16.67
C PRO A 29 -14.88 11.05 -15.40
N TYR A 30 -13.57 11.05 -15.16
CA TYR A 30 -12.93 10.42 -14.01
C TYR A 30 -12.74 11.42 -12.86
N ASP A 31 -13.82 11.76 -12.17
CA ASP A 31 -13.88 12.75 -11.06
C ASP A 31 -14.07 12.13 -9.67
N GLY A 32 -14.06 10.81 -9.57
CA GLY A 32 -14.20 10.09 -8.31
C GLY A 32 -13.01 10.32 -7.37
N VAL A 33 -13.28 10.38 -6.07
CA VAL A 33 -12.26 10.56 -5.02
C VAL A 33 -12.38 9.45 -3.99
N LEU A 34 -11.26 8.83 -3.66
CA LEU A 34 -11.12 7.86 -2.57
C LEU A 34 -10.57 8.55 -1.32
N PRO A 35 -11.37 8.68 -0.24
CA PRO A 35 -10.89 9.30 0.98
C PRO A 35 -9.83 8.42 1.66
N PHE A 36 -8.86 9.06 2.31
CA PHE A 36 -7.87 8.37 3.13
C PHE A 36 -8.56 7.75 4.36
N GLY A 37 -8.41 6.43 4.55
CA GLY A 37 -9.06 5.68 5.61
C GLY A 37 -8.46 5.88 7.02
N GLU A 38 -8.86 5.01 7.93
CA GLU A 38 -8.55 5.09 9.36
C GLU A 38 -7.33 4.24 9.74
N ARG A 39 -7.09 3.15 9.00
CA ARG A 39 -6.10 2.10 9.32
C ARG A 39 -5.14 1.91 8.14
N PRO A 40 -4.20 2.86 7.92
CA PRO A 40 -3.25 2.76 6.83
C PRO A 40 -2.17 1.70 7.09
N ALA A 41 -1.53 1.26 6.02
CA ALA A 41 -0.20 0.65 6.01
C ALA A 41 0.68 1.32 4.95
N LEU A 42 1.99 1.34 5.17
CA LEU A 42 2.98 1.78 4.19
C LEU A 42 3.59 0.55 3.49
N ILE A 43 3.68 0.58 2.16
CA ILE A 43 4.47 -0.36 1.37
C ILE A 43 5.57 0.36 0.58
N LEU A 44 6.80 -0.12 0.74
CA LEU A 44 7.99 0.32 0.01
C LEU A 44 8.30 -0.68 -1.09
N VAL A 45 7.96 -0.30 -2.33
CA VAL A 45 8.03 -1.17 -3.50
C VAL A 45 9.43 -1.12 -4.12
N ASP A 46 10.17 -2.22 -3.98
CA ASP A 46 11.40 -2.52 -4.72
C ASP A 46 12.48 -1.42 -4.66
N LEU A 47 12.62 -0.72 -3.53
CA LEU A 47 13.72 0.23 -3.30
C LEU A 47 15.05 -0.52 -3.07
N MET A 48 15.52 -1.18 -4.12
CA MET A 48 16.69 -2.06 -4.16
C MET A 48 17.87 -1.39 -4.85
N ALA A 49 19.09 -1.82 -4.52
CA ALA A 49 20.34 -1.27 -5.05
C ALA A 49 20.35 -1.18 -6.58
N ALA A 50 19.87 -2.21 -7.30
CA ALA A 50 19.84 -2.24 -8.76
C ALA A 50 19.14 -1.03 -9.41
N TYR A 51 18.20 -0.37 -8.73
CA TYR A 51 17.49 0.80 -9.24
C TYR A 51 18.24 2.11 -9.02
N PHE A 52 19.27 2.13 -8.18
CA PHE A 52 19.99 3.36 -7.79
C PHE A 52 21.48 3.34 -8.12
N GLU A 53 21.98 2.27 -8.74
CA GLU A 53 23.34 2.19 -9.28
C GLU A 53 23.37 2.69 -10.74
N PRO A 54 24.16 3.74 -11.08
CA PRO A 54 24.12 4.41 -12.40
C PRO A 54 24.35 3.52 -13.62
N ASP A 55 25.13 2.45 -13.47
CA ASP A 55 25.53 1.58 -14.58
C ASP A 55 24.55 0.40 -14.81
N GLY A 56 23.50 0.29 -13.98
CA GLY A 56 22.53 -0.81 -14.05
C GLY A 56 21.38 -0.55 -15.03
N GLY A 57 20.91 -1.60 -15.71
CA GLY A 57 19.76 -1.52 -16.63
C GLY A 57 18.41 -1.17 -15.98
N LEU A 58 18.37 -1.10 -14.65
CA LEU A 58 17.20 -0.71 -13.85
C LEU A 58 17.34 0.71 -13.25
N TYR A 59 18.45 1.41 -13.50
CA TYR A 59 18.71 2.71 -12.91
C TYR A 59 17.59 3.72 -13.18
N VAL A 60 17.06 4.33 -12.12
CA VAL A 60 15.95 5.31 -12.21
C VAL A 60 16.43 6.75 -12.37
N GLY A 61 17.73 6.99 -12.48
CA GLY A 61 18.27 8.33 -12.81
C GLY A 61 18.58 9.23 -11.61
N SER A 62 17.93 9.04 -10.46
CA SER A 62 18.20 9.81 -9.24
C SER A 62 17.87 9.04 -7.96
N ARG A 63 18.27 9.58 -6.80
CA ARG A 63 17.89 9.05 -5.47
C ARG A 63 16.79 9.88 -4.80
N ASP A 64 16.11 10.74 -5.55
CA ASP A 64 15.21 11.73 -4.97
C ASP A 64 13.98 11.05 -4.37
N CYS A 65 13.41 10.08 -5.09
CA CYS A 65 12.31 9.27 -4.59
C CYS A 65 12.70 8.41 -3.38
N LEU A 66 13.93 7.90 -3.33
CA LEU A 66 14.45 7.17 -2.18
C LEU A 66 14.53 8.06 -0.93
N ARG A 67 15.00 9.31 -1.08
CA ARG A 67 15.06 10.28 0.02
C ARG A 67 13.67 10.66 0.54
N SER A 68 12.71 10.83 -0.36
CA SER A 68 11.30 11.06 0.00
C SER A 68 10.69 9.84 0.70
N ALA A 69 10.87 8.64 0.14
CA ALA A 69 10.40 7.40 0.73
C ALA A 69 10.96 7.17 2.15
N ALA A 70 12.22 7.53 2.40
CA ALA A 70 12.82 7.46 3.73
C ALA A 70 12.13 8.41 4.75
N ARG A 71 11.69 9.60 4.32
CA ARG A 71 10.94 10.53 5.18
C ARG A 71 9.53 10.01 5.48
N VAL A 72 8.84 9.49 4.47
CA VAL A 72 7.53 8.83 4.64
C VAL A 72 7.63 7.63 5.57
N LEU A 73 8.66 6.80 5.39
CA LEU A 73 8.96 5.66 6.27
C LEU A 73 9.17 6.11 7.72
N ALA A 74 9.97 7.15 7.94
CA ALA A 74 10.19 7.68 9.28
C ALA A 74 8.89 8.19 9.92
N ALA A 75 8.00 8.82 9.14
CA ALA A 75 6.69 9.25 9.62
C ALA A 75 5.78 8.05 9.97
N ALA A 76 5.67 7.06 9.09
CA ALA A 76 4.89 5.84 9.33
C ALA A 76 5.33 5.12 10.61
N ARG A 77 6.65 4.95 10.80
CA ARG A 77 7.22 4.35 12.01
C ARG A 77 6.86 5.13 13.28
N ARG A 78 7.00 6.47 13.26
CA ARG A 78 6.60 7.33 14.40
C ARG A 78 5.11 7.22 14.74
N ALA A 79 4.28 7.02 13.73
CA ALA A 79 2.83 6.89 13.85
C ALA A 79 2.36 5.49 14.26
N GLY A 80 3.26 4.50 14.34
CA GLY A 80 2.91 3.11 14.57
C GLY A 80 2.14 2.46 13.41
N VAL A 81 2.25 3.02 12.21
CA VAL A 81 1.63 2.47 11.00
C VAL A 81 2.41 1.23 10.55
N PRO A 82 1.74 0.10 10.22
CA PRO A 82 2.41 -1.08 9.70
C PRO A 82 3.26 -0.76 8.46
N VAL A 83 4.50 -1.23 8.45
CA VAL A 83 5.44 -1.05 7.34
C VAL A 83 5.71 -2.40 6.68
N LEU A 84 5.58 -2.41 5.36
CA LEU A 84 5.89 -3.54 4.49
C LEU A 84 6.89 -3.09 3.43
N HIS A 85 7.73 -4.02 3.01
CA HIS A 85 8.72 -3.83 1.96
C HIS A 85 8.51 -4.90 0.89
N THR A 86 8.84 -4.59 -0.35
CA THR A 86 8.95 -5.61 -1.38
C THR A 86 10.36 -5.68 -1.93
N ARG A 87 10.75 -6.88 -2.35
CA ARG A 87 11.89 -7.07 -3.25
C ARG A 87 11.55 -8.06 -4.33
N VAL A 88 12.03 -7.79 -5.54
CA VAL A 88 11.98 -8.75 -6.63
C VAL A 88 13.14 -9.73 -6.48
N ALA A 89 12.85 -11.02 -6.52
CA ALA A 89 13.88 -12.05 -6.57
C ALA A 89 13.38 -13.27 -7.34
N HIS A 90 14.29 -13.88 -8.08
CA HIS A 90 14.04 -15.08 -8.87
C HIS A 90 15.02 -16.17 -8.44
N THR A 91 14.58 -17.43 -8.60
CA THR A 91 15.46 -18.59 -8.55
C THR A 91 16.59 -18.46 -9.59
N PRO A 92 17.78 -19.04 -9.35
CA PRO A 92 18.83 -19.07 -10.35
C PRO A 92 18.33 -19.63 -11.69
N GLY A 93 18.57 -18.89 -12.78
CA GLY A 93 18.04 -19.22 -14.11
C GLY A 93 16.62 -18.71 -14.39
N GLY A 94 15.93 -18.15 -13.40
CA GLY A 94 14.64 -17.47 -13.54
C GLY A 94 13.46 -18.40 -13.84
N LEU A 95 13.50 -19.64 -13.35
CA LEU A 95 12.45 -20.65 -13.57
C LEU A 95 11.07 -20.15 -13.10
N ASP A 96 11.06 -19.39 -12.01
CA ASP A 96 9.89 -18.79 -11.36
C ASP A 96 9.50 -17.40 -11.90
N GLY A 97 10.24 -16.85 -12.86
CA GLY A 97 10.05 -15.49 -13.37
C GLY A 97 9.06 -15.36 -14.55
N GLY A 98 8.71 -16.47 -15.19
CA GLY A 98 7.70 -16.52 -16.26
C GLY A 98 7.93 -15.53 -17.41
N LEU A 99 6.83 -15.05 -18.01
CA LEU A 99 6.89 -14.11 -19.14
C LEU A 99 7.45 -12.74 -18.76
N PHE A 100 7.24 -12.30 -17.51
CA PHE A 100 7.72 -11.02 -17.04
C PHE A 100 9.25 -10.99 -17.03
N TYR A 101 9.90 -12.00 -16.44
CA TYR A 101 11.36 -12.16 -16.46
C TYR A 101 11.93 -12.33 -17.88
N ARG A 102 11.19 -13.01 -18.77
CA ARG A 102 11.57 -13.12 -20.19
C ARG A 102 11.54 -11.76 -20.91
N LYS A 103 10.55 -10.92 -20.61
CA LYS A 103 10.33 -9.62 -21.26
C LYS A 103 11.22 -8.51 -20.70
N ALA A 104 11.33 -8.41 -19.38
CA ALA A 104 12.11 -7.39 -18.69
C ALA A 104 13.51 -7.94 -18.38
N THR A 105 14.36 -7.97 -19.41
CA THR A 105 15.71 -8.55 -19.32
C THR A 105 16.60 -8.01 -18.19
N PRO A 106 16.51 -6.73 -17.75
CA PRO A 106 17.32 -6.26 -16.62
C PRO A 106 17.01 -6.93 -15.28
N LEU A 107 15.86 -7.63 -15.15
CA LEU A 107 15.55 -8.38 -13.92
C LEU A 107 16.50 -9.55 -13.67
N ARG A 108 17.22 -10.01 -14.70
CA ARG A 108 18.24 -11.06 -14.60
C ARG A 108 19.40 -10.66 -13.68
N ASP A 109 19.60 -9.35 -13.53
CA ASP A 109 20.69 -8.78 -12.75
C ASP A 109 20.31 -8.53 -11.27
N LEU A 110 19.07 -8.87 -10.88
CA LEU A 110 18.58 -8.75 -9.50
C LEU A 110 19.04 -9.89 -8.58
N HIS A 111 20.35 -10.08 -8.50
CA HIS A 111 20.98 -11.07 -7.63
C HIS A 111 22.14 -10.47 -6.84
N GLY A 112 22.55 -11.16 -5.78
CA GLY A 112 23.68 -10.73 -4.94
C GLY A 112 23.51 -9.28 -4.42
N PRO A 113 24.55 -8.44 -4.51
CA PRO A 113 24.52 -7.05 -4.06
C PRO A 113 23.39 -6.18 -4.64
N ALA A 114 23.06 -6.38 -5.91
CA ALA A 114 22.05 -5.60 -6.61
C ALA A 114 20.62 -5.88 -6.10
N GLY A 115 20.42 -7.09 -5.54
CA GLY A 115 19.15 -7.54 -4.97
C GLY A 115 18.84 -7.06 -3.55
N ARG A 116 19.73 -6.24 -2.94
CA ARG A 116 19.55 -5.77 -1.57
C ARG A 116 18.68 -4.51 -1.53
N LEU A 117 17.88 -4.37 -0.48
CA LEU A 117 17.17 -3.12 -0.18
C LEU A 117 18.17 -2.02 0.19
N MET A 118 17.82 -0.78 -0.14
CA MET A 118 18.65 0.39 0.14
C MET A 118 18.77 0.65 1.65
N PRO A 119 19.95 1.03 2.16
CA PRO A 119 20.15 1.29 3.59
C PRO A 119 19.21 2.34 4.19
N GLU A 120 18.86 3.37 3.42
CA GLU A 120 17.97 4.45 3.86
C GLU A 120 16.55 3.98 4.21
N VAL A 121 16.15 2.84 3.65
CA VAL A 121 14.84 2.22 3.85
C VAL A 121 14.97 0.78 4.33
N ALA A 122 16.09 0.44 4.98
CA ALA A 122 16.31 -0.91 5.48
C ALA A 122 15.16 -1.34 6.42
N PRO A 123 14.63 -2.57 6.23
CA PRO A 123 13.62 -3.11 7.13
C PRO A 123 14.12 -3.17 8.58
N GLN A 124 13.23 -2.89 9.52
CA GLN A 124 13.45 -3.09 10.95
C GLN A 124 12.81 -4.41 11.42
N GLU A 125 13.20 -4.85 12.62
CA GLU A 125 12.59 -6.02 13.27
C GLU A 125 11.06 -5.84 13.35
N GLY A 126 10.31 -6.86 12.94
CA GLY A 126 8.84 -6.83 12.86
C GLY A 126 8.26 -6.23 11.58
N GLU A 127 9.05 -5.64 10.69
CA GLU A 127 8.57 -5.17 9.38
C GLU A 127 8.60 -6.31 8.35
N VAL A 128 7.52 -6.44 7.57
CA VAL A 128 7.36 -7.55 6.62
C VAL A 128 8.14 -7.26 5.33
N VAL A 129 8.91 -8.23 4.85
CA VAL A 129 9.53 -8.18 3.51
C VAL A 129 8.88 -9.22 2.60
N VAL A 130 8.09 -8.75 1.65
CA VAL A 130 7.43 -9.58 0.63
C VAL A 130 8.40 -9.80 -0.54
N VAL A 131 8.75 -11.06 -0.78
CA VAL A 131 9.50 -11.43 -1.99
C VAL A 131 8.51 -11.72 -3.12
N LYS A 132 8.70 -11.10 -4.27
CA LYS A 132 7.80 -11.25 -5.43
C LYS A 132 8.56 -11.54 -6.72
N GLN A 133 7.90 -12.24 -7.65
CA GLN A 133 8.47 -12.57 -8.96
C GLN A 133 7.94 -11.67 -10.08
N TYR A 134 6.84 -10.94 -9.83
CA TYR A 134 6.12 -10.13 -10.81
C TYR A 134 6.03 -8.66 -10.40
N ALA A 135 5.45 -7.83 -11.27
CA ALA A 135 5.38 -6.38 -11.08
C ALA A 135 4.59 -6.01 -9.82
N SER A 136 3.34 -6.47 -9.71
CA SER A 136 2.51 -6.19 -8.54
C SER A 136 3.04 -6.88 -7.28
N ALA A 137 2.99 -6.17 -6.16
CA ALA A 137 3.28 -6.69 -4.84
C ALA A 137 2.28 -7.76 -4.37
N PHE A 138 1.08 -7.82 -4.97
CA PHE A 138 0.02 -8.75 -4.63
C PHE A 138 0.11 -10.07 -5.40
N PHE A 139 0.52 -10.02 -6.66
CA PHE A 139 0.43 -11.16 -7.56
C PHE A 139 1.36 -12.31 -7.13
N GLY A 140 0.76 -13.42 -6.70
CA GLY A 140 1.48 -14.60 -6.25
C GLY A 140 2.17 -14.44 -4.89
N THR A 141 1.73 -13.48 -4.07
CA THR A 141 2.29 -13.24 -2.72
C THR A 141 1.22 -13.34 -1.64
N THR A 142 1.62 -13.25 -0.37
CA THR A 142 0.71 -13.22 0.79
C THR A 142 0.20 -11.82 1.14
N LEU A 143 0.55 -10.78 0.37
CA LEU A 143 0.33 -9.39 0.75
C LEU A 143 -1.15 -9.08 1.06
N ALA A 144 -2.09 -9.51 0.21
CA ALA A 144 -3.52 -9.28 0.44
C ALA A 144 -3.99 -9.88 1.78
N SER A 145 -3.57 -11.12 2.07
CA SER A 145 -3.90 -11.80 3.32
C SER A 145 -3.28 -11.11 4.53
N THR A 146 -2.04 -10.63 4.41
CA THR A 146 -1.35 -9.85 5.46
C THR A 146 -2.08 -8.54 5.75
N LEU A 147 -2.41 -7.76 4.72
CA LEU A 147 -3.14 -6.49 4.87
C LEU A 147 -4.54 -6.69 5.45
N THR A 148 -5.25 -7.74 5.01
CA THR A 148 -6.56 -8.13 5.56
C THR A 148 -6.45 -8.51 7.04
N ALA A 149 -5.45 -9.29 7.43
CA ALA A 149 -5.24 -9.68 8.83
C ALA A 149 -4.92 -8.48 9.73
N LEU A 150 -4.19 -7.50 9.20
CA LEU A 150 -3.94 -6.21 9.86
C LEU A 150 -5.18 -5.28 9.84
N ARG A 151 -6.23 -5.66 9.10
CA ARG A 151 -7.44 -4.87 8.82
C ARG A 151 -7.08 -3.47 8.32
N VAL A 152 -6.18 -3.43 7.36
CA VAL A 152 -5.78 -2.22 6.64
C VAL A 152 -6.94 -1.80 5.72
N ASP A 153 -7.21 -0.50 5.63
CA ASP A 153 -8.16 0.08 4.67
C ASP A 153 -7.46 0.92 3.59
N THR A 154 -6.27 1.42 3.88
CA THR A 154 -5.51 2.35 3.03
C THR A 154 -4.08 1.86 2.87
N LEU A 155 -3.61 1.75 1.64
CA LEU A 155 -2.23 1.37 1.34
C LEU A 155 -1.48 2.58 0.78
N VAL A 156 -0.58 3.15 1.58
CA VAL A 156 0.35 4.19 1.14
C VAL A 156 1.49 3.53 0.39
N ILE A 157 1.73 3.95 -0.85
CA ILE A 157 2.67 3.31 -1.78
C ILE A 157 3.79 4.29 -2.12
N ALA A 158 5.02 3.86 -1.85
CA ALA A 158 6.26 4.51 -2.28
C ALA A 158 7.14 3.46 -2.95
N GLY A 159 8.08 3.85 -3.82
CA GLY A 159 9.00 2.91 -4.46
C GLY A 159 9.18 3.06 -5.96
N VAL A 160 9.64 2.00 -6.62
CA VAL A 160 9.99 2.01 -8.04
C VAL A 160 9.55 0.72 -8.76
N SER A 161 9.31 0.74 -10.08
CA SER A 161 9.15 1.95 -10.89
C SER A 161 7.69 2.40 -10.92
N THR A 162 7.46 3.70 -11.11
CA THR A 162 6.13 4.33 -11.13
C THR A 162 5.24 3.67 -12.18
N SER A 163 5.75 3.47 -13.39
CA SER A 163 5.01 2.87 -14.50
C SER A 163 4.95 1.35 -14.49
N GLY A 164 5.65 0.71 -13.56
CA GLY A 164 5.79 -0.73 -13.46
C GLY A 164 5.20 -1.25 -12.16
N CYS A 165 6.07 -1.59 -11.21
CA CYS A 165 5.68 -2.24 -9.96
C CYS A 165 4.75 -1.39 -9.09
N VAL A 166 4.93 -0.07 -9.08
CA VAL A 166 4.05 0.85 -8.32
C VAL A 166 2.65 0.85 -8.91
N ARG A 167 2.49 1.16 -10.21
CA ARG A 167 1.19 1.14 -10.88
C ARG A 167 0.50 -0.23 -10.77
N ALA A 168 1.23 -1.32 -11.01
CA ALA A 168 0.67 -2.67 -10.89
C ALA A 168 0.16 -2.95 -9.47
N SER A 169 0.89 -2.51 -8.44
CA SER A 169 0.46 -2.67 -7.05
C SER A 169 -0.71 -1.77 -6.67
N ALA A 170 -0.79 -0.55 -7.22
CA ALA A 170 -1.93 0.35 -7.00
C ALA A 170 -3.22 -0.22 -7.62
N VAL A 171 -3.13 -0.75 -8.84
CA VAL A 171 -4.24 -1.43 -9.52
C VAL A 171 -4.71 -2.65 -8.71
N ASP A 172 -3.79 -3.51 -8.25
CA ASP A 172 -4.20 -4.66 -7.44
C ASP A 172 -4.72 -4.25 -6.06
N ALA A 173 -4.20 -3.18 -5.45
CA ALA A 173 -4.67 -2.70 -4.16
C ALA A 173 -6.16 -2.34 -4.19
N VAL A 174 -6.61 -1.56 -5.19
CA VAL A 174 -8.03 -1.23 -5.34
C VAL A 174 -8.87 -2.46 -5.65
N GLN A 175 -8.35 -3.41 -6.45
CA GLN A 175 -9.04 -4.68 -6.73
C GLN A 175 -9.20 -5.57 -5.49
N HIS A 176 -8.31 -5.43 -4.50
CA HIS A 176 -8.39 -6.11 -3.21
C HIS A 176 -9.14 -5.31 -2.13
N GLY A 177 -9.70 -4.13 -2.48
CA GLY A 177 -10.51 -3.32 -1.57
C GLY A 177 -9.73 -2.40 -0.64
N PHE A 178 -8.45 -2.12 -0.94
CA PHE A 178 -7.64 -1.14 -0.22
C PHE A 178 -7.59 0.17 -1.02
N VAL A 179 -7.75 1.32 -0.36
CA VAL A 179 -7.56 2.64 -0.97
C VAL A 179 -6.06 2.84 -1.22
N PRO A 180 -5.57 2.90 -2.47
CA PRO A 180 -4.16 3.12 -2.72
C PRO A 180 -3.86 4.62 -2.79
N ILE A 181 -2.88 5.04 -2.00
CA ILE A 181 -2.36 6.40 -1.97
C ILE A 181 -0.91 6.36 -2.45
N VAL A 182 -0.65 6.78 -3.69
CA VAL A 182 0.70 6.87 -4.26
C VAL A 182 1.31 8.20 -3.87
N VAL A 183 2.48 8.18 -3.23
CA VAL A 183 3.17 9.40 -2.81
C VAL A 183 4.02 9.92 -3.96
N ARG A 184 3.61 11.01 -4.61
CA ARG A 184 4.20 11.51 -5.86
C ARG A 184 5.72 11.61 -5.80
N GLN A 185 6.28 12.25 -4.77
CA GLN A 185 7.72 12.43 -4.62
C GLN A 185 8.45 11.18 -4.18
N ALA A 186 7.76 10.18 -3.61
CA ALA A 186 8.37 8.95 -3.13
C ALA A 186 8.30 7.80 -4.14
N VAL A 187 7.84 8.08 -5.36
CA VAL A 187 7.90 7.14 -6.48
C VAL A 187 8.78 7.66 -7.61
N GLY A 188 9.48 6.75 -8.28
CA GLY A 188 10.44 7.12 -9.33
C GLY A 188 10.29 6.25 -10.57
N ASP A 189 10.72 6.75 -11.72
CA ASP A 189 10.83 5.99 -12.96
C ASP A 189 12.05 6.46 -13.76
N ARG A 190 12.48 5.65 -14.73
CA ARG A 190 13.65 5.96 -15.55
C ARG A 190 13.39 7.08 -16.56
N THR A 191 12.12 7.34 -16.89
CA THR A 191 11.75 8.46 -17.77
C THR A 191 10.65 9.32 -17.15
N PRO A 192 10.71 10.66 -17.29
CA PRO A 192 9.63 11.54 -16.84
C PRO A 192 8.29 11.24 -17.51
N ALA A 193 8.29 10.87 -18.80
CA ALA A 193 7.08 10.58 -19.55
C ALA A 193 6.32 9.35 -19.01
N SER A 194 7.03 8.25 -18.69
CA SER A 194 6.41 7.07 -18.09
C SER A 194 5.92 7.33 -16.67
N HIS A 195 6.66 8.13 -15.90
CA HIS A 195 6.28 8.54 -14.55
C HIS A 195 4.96 9.34 -14.56
N GLU A 196 4.88 10.44 -15.30
CA GLU A 196 3.70 11.32 -15.30
C GLU A 196 2.46 10.65 -15.90
N ALA A 197 2.61 9.91 -17.01
CA ALA A 197 1.50 9.18 -17.59
C ALA A 197 0.91 8.15 -16.63
N SER A 198 1.76 7.51 -15.82
CA SER A 198 1.31 6.51 -14.85
C SER A 198 0.66 7.14 -13.63
N LEU A 199 1.17 8.28 -13.15
CA LEU A 199 0.52 9.02 -12.06
C LEU A 199 -0.84 9.56 -12.49
N TYR A 200 -0.95 10.08 -13.71
CA TYR A 200 -2.24 10.50 -14.28
C TYR A 200 -3.25 9.34 -14.32
N ASP A 201 -2.85 8.19 -14.87
CA ASP A 201 -3.73 7.01 -14.92
C ASP A 201 -4.13 6.49 -13.54
N ILE A 202 -3.20 6.53 -12.57
CA ILE A 202 -3.48 6.14 -11.18
C ILE A 202 -4.52 7.08 -10.56
N GLN A 203 -4.28 8.39 -10.62
CA GLN A 203 -5.17 9.42 -10.06
C GLN A 203 -6.58 9.33 -10.64
N ALA A 204 -6.69 9.09 -11.96
CA ALA A 204 -7.98 9.06 -12.61
C ALA A 204 -8.79 7.79 -12.27
N LYS A 205 -8.14 6.64 -12.04
CA LYS A 205 -8.85 5.34 -12.13
C LYS A 205 -8.59 4.36 -11.01
N TYR A 206 -7.43 4.43 -10.37
CA TYR A 206 -6.95 3.32 -9.54
C TYR A 206 -6.68 3.72 -8.10
N GLY A 207 -6.47 5.00 -7.82
CA GLY A 207 -6.10 5.49 -6.50
C GLY A 207 -5.96 7.00 -6.46
N GLU A 208 -5.36 7.48 -5.38
CA GLU A 208 -5.01 8.89 -5.24
C GLU A 208 -3.50 9.09 -5.38
N VAL A 209 -3.10 10.20 -5.98
CA VAL A 209 -1.71 10.65 -6.02
C VAL A 209 -1.58 11.84 -5.09
N TRP A 210 -0.97 11.62 -3.93
CA TRP A 210 -0.80 12.66 -2.92
C TRP A 210 0.61 13.23 -2.92
N GLU A 211 0.69 14.53 -2.66
CA GLU A 211 1.95 15.19 -2.34
C GLU A 211 2.52 14.63 -1.03
N GLU A 212 3.85 14.49 -0.97
CA GLU A 212 4.57 13.97 0.20
C GLU A 212 4.12 14.67 1.48
N GLN A 213 4.04 16.01 1.47
CA GLN A 213 3.70 16.78 2.66
C GLN A 213 2.30 16.42 3.20
N ALA A 214 1.30 16.24 2.33
CA ALA A 214 -0.04 15.85 2.73
C ALA A 214 -0.07 14.46 3.40
N VAL A 215 0.76 13.54 2.90
CA VAL A 215 0.93 12.21 3.51
C VAL A 215 1.63 12.32 4.86
N LEU A 216 2.69 13.13 4.98
CA LEU A 216 3.38 13.36 6.25
C LEU A 216 2.45 13.97 7.31
N ASP A 217 1.63 14.93 6.92
CA ASP A 217 0.64 15.56 7.80
C ASP A 217 -0.45 14.57 8.21
N ARG A 218 -0.91 13.72 7.28
CA ARG A 218 -1.91 12.68 7.58
C ARG A 218 -1.38 11.59 8.50
N LEU A 219 -0.11 11.23 8.36
CA LEU A 219 0.57 10.26 9.21
C LEU A 219 1.07 10.87 10.52
N ALA A 220 1.03 12.19 10.70
CA ALA A 220 1.42 12.80 11.96
C ALA A 220 0.61 12.18 13.11
N PRO A 221 1.23 11.89 14.28
CA PRO A 221 0.51 11.36 15.42
C PRO A 221 -0.60 12.33 15.80
N LEU A 222 -1.83 11.99 15.43
CA LEU A 222 -3.01 12.49 16.12
C LEU A 222 -2.99 11.81 17.49
N ASP A 223 -3.37 12.51 18.56
CA ASP A 223 -3.61 11.91 19.88
C ASP A 223 -4.66 10.80 19.75
N ARG A 224 -4.22 9.62 19.35
CA ARG A 224 -5.04 8.45 19.11
C ARG A 224 -4.79 7.52 20.29
N PRO A 225 -5.81 7.19 21.10
CA PRO A 225 -5.66 6.16 22.11
C PRO A 225 -5.18 4.88 21.40
N SER A 226 -4.07 4.33 21.87
CA SER A 226 -3.40 3.19 21.27
C SER A 226 -4.40 2.05 21.04
N LEU A 227 -4.67 1.73 19.78
CA LEU A 227 -5.49 0.59 19.44
C LEU A 227 -4.63 -0.68 19.64
N ASP A 228 -4.92 -1.38 20.73
CA ASP A 228 -4.59 -2.79 20.98
C ASP A 228 -3.12 -3.21 20.78
N ARG A 229 -2.33 -3.08 21.85
CA ARG A 229 -1.50 -4.23 22.22
C ARG A 229 -2.43 -5.23 22.91
N PRO A 230 -2.46 -6.51 22.51
CA PRO A 230 -3.07 -7.52 23.37
C PRO A 230 -2.30 -7.50 24.69
N SER A 231 -2.96 -7.04 25.75
CA SER A 231 -2.44 -7.17 27.11
C SER A 231 -2.30 -8.66 27.41
N PRO A 232 -1.14 -9.14 27.90
CA PRO A 232 -0.98 -10.54 28.28
C PRO A 232 -1.90 -10.98 29.44
N ASP A 233 -2.62 -10.05 30.09
CA ASP A 233 -3.37 -10.27 31.32
C ASP A 233 -4.90 -10.16 31.20
N ARG A 234 -5.52 -10.34 30.03
CA ARG A 234 -6.98 -10.56 30.02
C ARG A 234 -7.28 -12.03 30.32
N PRO A 235 -7.97 -12.36 31.43
CA PRO A 235 -8.52 -13.70 31.59
C PRO A 235 -9.48 -13.97 30.44
N SER A 236 -9.31 -15.14 29.80
CA SER A 236 -10.19 -15.63 28.75
C SER A 236 -11.64 -15.57 29.26
N PRO A 237 -12.61 -15.10 28.47
CA PRO A 237 -14.00 -15.33 28.81
C PRO A 237 -14.23 -16.84 28.84
N ASP A 238 -14.87 -17.32 29.90
CA ASP A 238 -15.19 -18.72 30.12
C ASP A 238 -15.77 -19.33 28.85
N ARG A 239 -15.08 -20.34 28.32
CA ARG A 239 -15.71 -21.23 27.35
C ARG A 239 -16.80 -21.98 28.12
N PRO A 240 -18.06 -22.01 27.63
CA PRO A 240 -19.01 -22.95 28.20
C PRO A 240 -18.42 -24.36 28.05
N SER A 241 -18.34 -25.06 29.18
CA SER A 241 -17.97 -26.47 29.26
C SER A 241 -18.76 -27.24 28.21
N LEU A 242 -18.07 -27.86 27.26
CA LEU A 242 -18.67 -28.92 26.45
C LEU A 242 -18.92 -30.08 27.41
N ASP A 243 -20.15 -30.16 27.91
CA ASP A 243 -20.63 -31.34 28.60
C ASP A 243 -20.32 -32.57 27.74
N ARG A 244 -19.68 -33.54 28.39
CA ARG A 244 -19.43 -34.86 27.82
C ARG A 244 -20.78 -35.45 27.37
N PRO A 245 -20.88 -36.06 26.18
CA PRO A 245 -22.07 -36.84 25.86
C PRO A 245 -22.19 -37.99 26.86
N GLU A 246 -23.39 -38.15 27.45
CA GLU A 246 -23.74 -39.28 28.30
C GLU A 246 -23.54 -40.62 27.57
N PRO A 247 -23.24 -41.72 28.29
CA PRO A 247 -23.09 -43.02 27.66
C PRO A 247 -24.44 -43.48 27.10
N LEU A 248 -24.45 -43.84 25.81
CA LEU A 248 -25.57 -44.52 25.18
C LEU A 248 -25.93 -45.80 25.97
N ASP A 249 -27.18 -45.88 26.41
CA ASP A 249 -27.77 -47.08 27.02
C ASP A 249 -27.57 -48.29 26.09
N ARG A 250 -27.06 -49.38 26.68
CA ARG A 250 -26.94 -50.66 25.97
C ARG A 250 -28.35 -51.25 25.80
N PRO A 251 -28.71 -51.76 24.61
CA PRO A 251 -29.99 -52.45 24.46
C PRO A 251 -30.00 -53.76 25.25
N GLU A 252 -31.11 -54.02 25.94
CA GLU A 252 -31.38 -55.25 26.69
C GLU A 252 -31.36 -56.51 25.78
N PRO A 253 -31.03 -57.69 26.32
CA PRO A 253 -31.04 -58.92 25.54
C PRO A 253 -32.48 -59.34 25.21
N LEU A 254 -32.76 -59.54 23.92
CA LEU A 254 -33.97 -60.20 23.45
C LEU A 254 -33.99 -61.66 23.94
N ASP A 255 -34.99 -61.97 24.75
CA ASP A 255 -35.39 -63.34 25.11
C ASP A 255 -35.60 -64.18 23.86
N ARG A 256 -34.94 -65.35 23.81
CA ARG A 256 -35.26 -66.40 22.85
C ARG A 256 -36.36 -67.28 23.44
N PRO A 257 -37.47 -67.56 22.75
CA PRO A 257 -38.32 -68.67 23.12
C PRO A 257 -37.70 -69.99 22.65
N GLU A 258 -37.69 -70.97 23.55
CA GLU A 258 -37.43 -72.38 23.29
C GLU A 258 -38.59 -73.02 22.51
N SER A 259 -38.29 -73.63 21.36
CA SER A 259 -38.74 -74.96 20.90
C SER A 259 -38.26 -75.22 19.47
#